data_AF-A0A915PMT7-F1
#
_entry.id   AF-A0A915PMT7-F1
#
_cell.length_a   1.000
_cell.length_b   1.000
_cell.length_c   1.000
_cell.angle_alpha   90.00
_cell.angle_beta   90.00
_cell.angle_gamma   90.00
#
_symmetry.space_group_name_H-M   'P 1'
#
loop_
_entity.id
_entity.type
_entity.pdbx_description
1 polymer ?
#
loop_
_entity_poly.entity_id
_entity_poly.type
_entity_poly.pdbx_seq_one_letter_code
_entity_poly.pdbx_strand_id
1 'polypeptide(L)'
;MAANTSLLSDFENQYSVQTAEITARIGRLRDLEKNERVEGIHQIQRLLIDVENLLEQMELAVRELKPSSAERSKYELRVRSYRNDKKHLDTELDKAVQRLKDNADRDELMAYDNQQDQLIENTERLERTSRRLQDTYRMVIETEQIGTEVLNDLNSQRETITRARERMRQADRDLNRSHKMLSLMIRSELHVQFFHLA
;
A
#
# COMPACT_ATOMS: atom_id res chain seq x y z
N MET A 1 35.36 62.15 -12.63
CA MET A 1 34.58 62.01 -11.38
C MET A 1 33.14 61.56 -11.64
N ALA A 2 32.39 62.14 -12.57
CA ALA A 2 31.00 61.73 -12.86
C ALA A 2 30.82 60.31 -13.46
N ALA A 3 31.84 59.75 -14.12
CA ALA A 3 31.75 58.41 -14.71
C ALA A 3 31.75 57.27 -13.66
N ASN A 4 32.57 57.41 -12.60
CA ASN A 4 32.68 56.36 -11.56
C ASN A 4 31.43 56.29 -10.67
N THR A 5 30.72 57.40 -10.50
CA THR A 5 29.44 57.41 -9.77
C THR A 5 28.31 56.74 -10.54
N SER A 6 28.29 56.83 -11.87
CA SER A 6 27.35 56.06 -12.71
C SER A 6 27.63 54.56 -12.61
N LEU A 7 28.90 54.16 -12.73
CA LEU A 7 29.32 52.76 -12.66
C LEU A 7 28.95 52.11 -11.31
N LEU A 8 29.17 52.83 -10.20
CA LEU A 8 28.79 52.34 -8.87
C LEU A 8 27.27 52.19 -8.72
N SER A 9 26.48 53.07 -9.34
CA SER A 9 25.02 52.92 -9.37
C SER A 9 24.58 51.68 -10.16
N ASP A 10 25.28 51.37 -11.25
CA ASP A 10 25.00 50.17 -12.05
C ASP A 10 25.33 48.89 -11.26
N PHE A 11 26.44 48.89 -10.50
CA PHE A 11 26.76 47.78 -9.59
C PHE A 11 25.72 47.61 -8.48
N GLU A 12 25.20 48.69 -7.89
CA GLU A 12 24.12 48.61 -6.90
C GLU A 12 22.84 47.99 -7.48
N ASN A 13 22.49 48.37 -8.71
CA ASN A 13 21.35 47.78 -9.42
C ASN A 13 21.56 46.29 -9.69
N GLN A 14 22.73 45.89 -10.19
CA GLN A 14 23.06 44.48 -10.44
C GLN A 14 23.03 43.65 -9.14
N TYR A 15 23.59 44.19 -8.06
CA TYR A 15 23.59 43.54 -6.75
C TYR A 15 22.15 43.31 -6.25
N SER A 16 21.29 44.32 -6.36
CA SER A 16 19.89 44.21 -5.95
C SER A 16 19.13 43.15 -6.74
N VAL A 17 19.37 43.04 -8.05
CA VAL A 17 18.71 42.05 -8.91
C VAL A 17 19.19 40.64 -8.57
N GLN A 18 20.50 40.43 -8.48
CA GLN A 18 21.09 39.11 -8.19
C GLN A 18 20.70 38.61 -6.80
N THR A 19 20.71 39.45 -5.77
CA THR A 19 20.32 39.05 -4.41
C THR A 19 18.83 38.74 -4.29
N ALA A 20 17.96 39.47 -5.00
CA ALA A 20 16.54 39.15 -5.10
C ALA A 20 16.32 37.80 -5.80
N GLU A 21 17.05 37.54 -6.89
CA GLU A 21 16.99 36.25 -7.60
C GLU A 21 17.45 35.08 -6.72
N ILE A 22 18.58 35.24 -6.01
CA ILE A 22 19.09 34.24 -5.05
C ILE A 22 18.04 33.94 -3.99
N THR A 23 17.47 34.98 -3.38
CA THR A 23 16.46 34.84 -2.32
C THR A 23 15.22 34.10 -2.82
N ALA A 24 14.71 34.45 -4.01
CA ALA A 24 13.57 33.78 -4.61
C ALA A 24 13.86 32.30 -4.94
N ARG A 25 15.05 32.00 -5.46
CA ARG A 25 15.48 30.64 -5.78
C ARG A 25 15.66 29.78 -4.52
N ILE A 26 16.26 30.32 -3.45
CA ILE A 26 16.37 29.63 -2.15
C ILE A 26 14.97 29.26 -1.63
N GLY A 27 13.99 30.15 -1.75
CA GLY A 27 12.61 29.88 -1.35
C GLY A 27 11.97 28.73 -2.14
N ARG A 28 12.20 28.70 -3.46
CA ARG A 28 11.65 27.67 -4.37
C ARG A 28 12.32 26.31 -4.27
N LEU A 29 13.50 26.20 -3.65
CA LEU A 29 14.22 24.92 -3.54
C LEU A 29 13.38 23.80 -2.91
N ARG A 30 12.41 24.12 -2.05
CA ARG A 30 11.55 23.11 -1.40
C ARG A 30 10.52 22.51 -2.35
N ASP A 31 10.09 23.29 -3.33
CA ASP A 31 9.00 22.93 -4.26
C ASP A 31 9.51 22.15 -5.48
N LEU A 32 10.83 22.20 -5.75
CA LEU A 32 11.47 21.48 -6.85
C LEU A 32 11.52 19.97 -6.59
N GLU A 33 11.57 19.17 -7.65
CA GLU A 33 11.78 17.72 -7.55
C GLU A 33 13.21 17.35 -7.15
N LYS A 34 13.44 16.13 -6.61
CA LYS A 34 14.76 15.67 -6.12
C LYS A 34 15.90 15.91 -7.12
N ASN A 35 15.67 15.64 -8.41
CA ASN A 35 16.69 15.83 -9.46
C ASN A 35 16.94 17.31 -9.78
N GLU A 36 15.88 18.13 -9.82
CA GLU A 36 15.95 19.55 -10.11
C GLU A 36 16.51 20.37 -8.93
N ARG A 37 16.36 19.88 -7.69
CA ARG A 37 16.93 20.51 -6.48
C ARG A 37 18.44 20.63 -6.55
N VAL A 38 19.13 19.58 -7.00
CA VAL A 38 20.60 19.57 -7.09
C VAL A 38 21.06 20.60 -8.11
N GLU A 39 20.40 20.67 -9.26
CA GLU A 39 20.69 21.69 -10.27
C GLU A 39 20.39 23.10 -9.75
N GLY A 40 19.25 23.30 -9.09
CA GLY A 40 18.86 24.56 -8.47
C GLY A 40 19.87 25.06 -7.45
N ILE A 41 20.41 24.18 -6.59
CA ILE A 41 21.47 24.52 -5.62
C ILE A 41 22.73 25.00 -6.35
N HIS A 42 23.20 24.27 -7.37
CA HIS A 42 24.37 24.68 -8.16
C HIS A 42 24.16 26.01 -8.90
N GLN A 43 22.94 26.29 -9.36
CA GLN A 43 22.60 27.58 -9.96
C GLN A 43 22.69 28.72 -8.92
N ILE A 44 22.18 28.51 -7.71
CA ILE A 44 22.29 29.51 -6.63
C ILE A 44 23.74 29.72 -6.21
N GLN A 45 24.54 28.67 -6.10
CA GLN A 45 25.98 28.77 -5.78
C GLN A 45 26.74 29.58 -6.83
N ARG A 46 26.42 29.41 -8.12
CA ARG A 46 26.99 30.24 -9.20
C ARG A 46 26.61 31.70 -9.04
N LEU A 47 25.34 32.00 -8.78
CA LEU A 47 24.90 33.38 -8.53
C LEU A 47 25.58 34.02 -7.31
N LEU A 48 25.83 33.25 -6.24
CA LEU A 48 26.55 33.72 -5.06
C LEU A 48 28.03 34.05 -5.37
N ILE A 49 28.66 33.27 -6.25
CA ILE A 49 30.00 33.57 -6.77
C ILE A 49 29.97 34.85 -7.62
N ASP A 50 28.97 35.01 -8.48
CA ASP A 50 28.81 36.21 -9.31
C ASP A 50 28.62 37.47 -8.45
N VAL A 51 27.85 37.37 -7.35
CA VAL A 51 27.69 38.45 -6.37
C VAL A 51 29.02 38.77 -5.68
N GLU A 52 29.82 37.77 -5.29
CA GLU A 52 31.13 38.01 -4.70
C GLU A 52 32.05 38.76 -5.69
N ASN A 53 32.10 38.31 -6.95
CA ASN A 53 32.87 38.97 -8.01
C ASN A 53 32.41 40.42 -8.23
N LEU A 54 31.10 40.67 -8.20
CA LEU A 54 30.54 42.02 -8.31
C LEU A 54 30.97 42.91 -7.13
N LEU A 55 30.96 42.38 -5.90
CA LEU A 55 31.41 43.10 -4.71
C LEU A 55 32.91 43.42 -4.76
N GLU A 56 33.73 42.52 -5.29
CA GLU A 56 35.16 42.78 -5.52
C GLU A 56 35.38 43.91 -6.54
N GLN A 57 34.63 43.90 -7.65
CA GLN A 57 34.68 44.98 -8.65
C GLN A 57 34.23 46.33 -8.05
N MET A 58 33.17 46.31 -7.24
CA MET A 58 32.68 47.48 -6.53
C MET A 58 33.74 48.01 -5.54
N GLU A 59 34.45 47.14 -4.82
CA GLU A 59 35.57 47.53 -3.95
C GLU A 59 36.70 48.22 -4.72
N LEU A 60 37.07 47.70 -5.87
CA LEU A 60 38.11 48.30 -6.71
C LEU A 60 37.67 49.69 -7.20
N ALA A 61 36.44 49.82 -7.71
CA ALA A 61 35.88 51.10 -8.16
C ALA A 61 35.79 52.14 -7.02
N VAL A 62 35.45 51.71 -5.81
CA VAL A 62 35.44 52.58 -4.62
C VAL A 62 36.86 53.01 -4.23
N ARG A 63 37.87 52.16 -4.39
CA ARG A 63 39.27 52.51 -4.09
C ARG A 63 39.83 53.59 -5.01
N GLU A 64 39.35 53.67 -6.26
CA GLU A 64 39.74 54.71 -7.22
C GLU A 64 39.16 56.10 -6.88
N LEU A 65 38.17 56.18 -5.98
CA LEU A 65 37.63 57.46 -5.52
C LEU A 65 38.65 58.21 -4.67
N LYS A 66 38.56 59.54 -4.70
CA LYS A 66 39.47 60.44 -3.98
C LYS A 66 39.55 60.04 -2.49
N PRO A 67 40.77 59.85 -1.93
CA PRO A 67 40.95 59.56 -0.51
C PRO A 67 40.24 60.63 0.35
N SER A 68 39.58 60.19 1.43
CA SER A 68 38.83 61.05 2.37
C SER A 68 37.65 61.82 1.77
N SER A 69 37.07 61.36 0.66
CA SER A 69 35.80 61.88 0.15
C SER A 69 34.60 61.26 0.87
N ALA A 70 33.54 62.04 1.09
CA ALA A 70 32.30 61.55 1.69
C ALA A 70 31.63 60.45 0.85
N GLU A 71 31.76 60.51 -0.47
CA GLU A 71 31.27 59.49 -1.39
C GLU A 71 31.97 58.14 -1.19
N ARG A 72 33.30 58.15 -1.04
CA ARG A 72 34.06 56.93 -0.75
C ARG A 72 33.60 56.28 0.54
N SER A 73 33.50 57.05 1.63
CA SER A 73 33.03 56.52 2.92
C SER A 73 31.61 55.95 2.85
N LYS A 74 30.72 56.56 2.04
CA LYS A 74 29.36 56.05 1.79
C LYS A 74 29.39 54.67 1.11
N TYR A 75 30.15 54.53 0.02
CA TYR A 75 30.21 53.26 -0.71
C TYR A 75 31.00 52.17 0.03
N GLU A 76 32.05 52.52 0.78
CA GLU A 76 32.76 51.57 1.66
C GLU A 76 31.81 50.95 2.69
N LEU A 77 30.91 51.77 3.29
CA LEU A 77 29.91 51.27 4.22
C LEU A 77 28.89 50.34 3.53
N ARG A 78 28.43 50.69 2.33
CA ARG A 78 27.49 49.87 1.56
C ARG A 78 28.08 48.52 1.17
N VAL A 79 29.28 48.50 0.60
CA VAL A 79 30.00 47.26 0.26
C VAL A 79 30.13 46.35 1.48
N ARG A 80 30.47 46.94 2.64
CA ARG A 80 30.55 46.18 3.90
C ARG A 80 29.21 45.57 4.30
N SER A 81 28.11 46.30 4.14
CA SER A 81 26.76 45.77 4.36
C SER A 81 26.47 44.63 3.39
N TYR A 82 26.74 44.83 2.10
CA TYR A 82 26.46 43.84 1.07
C TYR A 82 27.25 42.54 1.25
N ARG A 83 28.48 42.60 1.77
CA ARG A 83 29.23 41.39 2.17
C ARG A 83 28.58 40.65 3.33
N ASN A 84 28.07 41.36 4.33
CA ASN A 84 27.34 40.73 5.44
C ASN A 84 26.05 40.08 4.94
N ASP A 85 25.32 40.74 4.04
CA ASP A 85 24.10 40.23 3.43
C ASP A 85 24.39 38.99 2.57
N LYS A 86 25.48 38.99 1.79
CA LYS A 86 25.92 37.81 1.04
C LYS A 86 26.26 36.63 1.95
N LYS A 87 26.97 36.88 3.06
CA LYS A 87 27.25 35.85 4.08
C LYS A 87 25.95 35.31 4.70
N HIS A 88 24.95 36.17 4.87
CA HIS A 88 23.63 35.74 5.33
C HIS A 88 22.95 34.83 4.29
N LEU A 89 23.00 35.17 3.01
CA LEU A 89 22.48 34.34 1.92
C LEU A 89 23.19 32.98 1.81
N ASP A 90 24.51 32.93 1.96
CA ASP A 90 25.28 31.67 2.05
C ASP A 90 24.71 30.78 3.18
N THR A 91 24.50 31.37 4.36
CA THR A 91 23.98 30.65 5.53
C THR A 91 22.53 30.16 5.33
N GLU A 92 21.70 30.96 4.66
CA GLU A 92 20.31 30.58 4.37
C GLU A 92 20.24 29.44 3.33
N LEU A 93 21.13 29.44 2.33
CA LEU A 93 21.27 28.31 1.41
C LEU A 93 21.68 27.04 2.15
N ASP A 94 22.69 27.10 3.02
CA ASP A 94 23.14 25.93 3.80
C ASP A 94 22.02 25.34 4.68
N LYS A 95 21.27 26.20 5.36
CA LYS A 95 20.10 25.80 6.15
C LYS A 95 19.01 25.17 5.27
N ALA A 96 18.75 25.73 4.09
CA ALA A 96 17.77 25.19 3.16
C ALA A 96 18.18 23.79 2.68
N VAL A 97 19.46 23.61 2.33
CA VAL A 97 20.02 22.31 1.94
C VAL A 97 19.93 21.29 3.07
N GLN A 98 20.22 21.65 4.31
CA GLN A 98 20.11 20.71 5.43
C GLN A 98 18.67 20.27 5.70
N ARG A 99 17.70 21.20 5.69
CA ARG A 99 16.29 20.85 5.83
C ARG A 99 15.81 19.88 4.75
N LEU A 100 16.34 20.00 3.54
CA LEU A 100 16.01 19.09 2.44
C LEU A 100 16.58 17.68 2.67
N LYS A 101 17.77 17.55 3.27
CA LYS A 101 18.37 16.26 3.63
C LYS A 101 17.60 15.59 4.77
N ASP A 102 17.34 16.32 5.85
CA ASP A 102 16.60 15.79 7.02
C ASP A 102 15.21 15.27 6.63
N ASN A 103 14.53 15.97 5.72
CA ASN A 103 13.22 15.53 5.23
C ASN A 103 13.32 14.28 4.34
N ALA A 104 14.36 14.16 3.51
CA ALA A 104 14.55 12.98 2.69
C ALA A 104 14.80 11.73 3.54
N ASP A 105 15.66 11.85 4.56
CA ASP A 105 15.95 10.74 5.48
C ASP A 105 14.71 10.31 6.28
N ARG A 106 13.89 11.29 6.67
CA ARG A 106 12.62 11.03 7.38
C ARG A 106 11.58 10.33 6.50
N ASP A 107 11.44 10.76 5.25
CA ASP A 107 10.51 10.13 4.30
C ASP A 107 10.93 8.68 4.00
N GLU A 108 12.24 8.42 3.88
CA GLU A 108 12.77 7.07 3.69
C GLU A 108 12.53 6.17 4.91
N LEU A 109 12.69 6.70 6.13
CA LEU A 109 12.39 5.97 7.36
C LEU A 109 10.88 5.62 7.46
N MET A 110 10.00 6.59 7.16
CA MET A 110 8.55 6.38 7.18
C MET A 110 8.09 5.36 6.12
N ALA A 111 8.72 5.37 4.95
CA ALA A 111 8.44 4.38 3.91
C ALA A 111 8.83 2.96 4.35
N TYR A 112 9.95 2.82 5.07
CA TYR A 112 10.41 1.54 5.60
C TYR A 112 9.46 0.97 6.66
N ASP A 113 9.03 1.79 7.62
CA ASP A 113 8.08 1.38 8.67
C ASP A 113 6.75 0.89 8.06
N ASN A 114 6.20 1.63 7.09
CA ASN A 114 4.97 1.23 6.39
C ASN A 114 5.12 -0.10 5.64
N GLN A 115 6.28 -0.36 5.03
CA GLN A 115 6.54 -1.61 4.33
C GLN A 115 6.66 -2.79 5.32
N GLN A 116 7.25 -2.55 6.50
CA GLN A 116 7.35 -3.56 7.55
C GLN A 116 5.98 -3.94 8.12
N ASP A 117 5.11 -2.96 8.38
CA ASP A 117 3.75 -3.20 8.87
C ASP A 117 2.92 -4.03 7.87
N GLN A 118 3.04 -3.73 6.57
CA GLN A 118 2.37 -4.52 5.52
C GLN A 118 2.87 -5.97 5.48
N LEU A 119 4.15 -6.22 5.70
CA LEU A 119 4.71 -7.58 5.74
C LEU A 119 4.18 -8.36 6.94
N ILE A 120 4.05 -7.72 8.11
CA ILE A 120 3.47 -8.32 9.31
C ILE A 120 2.01 -8.68 9.04
N GLU A 121 1.21 -7.75 8.51
CA GLU A 121 -0.21 -8.00 8.19
C GLU A 121 -0.38 -9.17 7.22
N ASN A 122 0.44 -9.21 6.15
CA ASN A 122 0.40 -10.31 5.19
C ASN A 122 0.78 -11.65 5.82
N THR A 123 1.76 -11.65 6.73
CA THR A 123 2.19 -12.85 7.45
C THR A 123 1.08 -13.37 8.36
N GLU A 124 0.43 -12.50 9.13
CA GLU A 124 -0.70 -12.88 9.97
C GLU A 124 -1.88 -13.40 9.15
N ARG A 125 -2.19 -12.76 8.02
CA ARG A 125 -3.26 -13.20 7.13
C ARG A 125 -2.97 -14.58 6.53
N LEU A 126 -1.72 -14.83 6.16
CA LEU A 126 -1.27 -16.14 5.67
C LEU A 126 -1.39 -17.20 6.76
N GLU A 127 -0.97 -16.89 7.99
CA GLU A 127 -1.10 -17.81 9.12
C GLU A 127 -2.56 -18.16 9.42
N ARG A 128 -3.46 -17.16 9.47
CA ARG A 128 -4.91 -17.39 9.65
C ARG A 128 -5.49 -18.24 8.53
N THR A 129 -5.08 -17.99 7.29
CA THR A 129 -5.52 -18.77 6.12
C THR A 129 -5.03 -20.21 6.21
N SER A 130 -3.78 -20.42 6.62
CA SER A 130 -3.18 -21.75 6.82
C SER A 130 -3.94 -22.55 7.88
N ARG A 131 -4.23 -21.94 9.05
CA ARG A 131 -5.03 -22.57 10.12
C ARG A 131 -6.42 -22.94 9.61
N ARG A 132 -7.11 -22.02 8.91
CA ARG A 132 -8.42 -22.28 8.32
C ARG A 132 -8.37 -23.42 7.30
N LEU A 133 -7.33 -23.50 6.47
CA LEU A 133 -7.16 -24.60 5.52
C LEU A 133 -6.98 -25.94 6.23
N GLN A 134 -6.17 -26.00 7.29
CA GLN A 134 -6.02 -27.21 8.11
C GLN A 134 -7.35 -27.64 8.75
N ASP A 135 -8.12 -26.70 9.29
CA ASP A 135 -9.43 -26.99 9.87
C ASP A 135 -10.42 -27.48 8.80
N THR A 136 -10.44 -26.85 7.62
CA THR A 136 -11.29 -27.32 6.51
C THR A 136 -10.90 -28.71 6.02
N TYR A 137 -9.60 -29.02 5.97
CA TYR A 137 -9.11 -30.33 5.58
C TYR A 137 -9.58 -31.41 6.57
N ARG A 138 -9.51 -31.12 7.88
CA ARG A 138 -10.04 -32.02 8.91
C ARG A 138 -11.54 -32.24 8.76
N MET A 139 -12.32 -31.16 8.58
CA MET A 139 -13.77 -31.27 8.38
C MET A 139 -14.14 -32.08 7.13
N VAL A 140 -13.37 -31.96 6.04
CA VAL A 140 -13.58 -32.75 4.82
C VAL A 140 -13.37 -34.24 5.09
N ILE A 141 -12.31 -34.61 5.82
CA ILE A 141 -12.05 -36.02 6.20
C ILE A 141 -13.19 -36.56 7.08
N GLU A 142 -13.63 -35.80 8.08
CA GLU A 142 -14.75 -36.20 8.94
C GLU A 142 -16.04 -36.37 8.12
N THR A 143 -16.27 -35.48 7.16
CA THR A 143 -17.43 -35.56 6.24
C THR A 143 -17.35 -36.79 5.33
N GLU A 144 -16.16 -37.16 4.85
CA GLU A 144 -15.94 -38.38 4.05
C GLU A 144 -16.24 -39.65 4.87
N GLN A 145 -15.82 -39.67 6.15
CA GLN A 145 -16.11 -40.78 7.05
C GLN A 145 -17.63 -40.93 7.30
N ILE A 146 -18.32 -39.83 7.60
CA ILE A 146 -19.78 -39.81 7.77
C ILE A 146 -20.47 -40.26 6.47
N GLY A 147 -20.00 -39.79 5.31
CA GLY A 147 -20.54 -40.21 4.02
C GLY A 147 -20.40 -41.71 3.79
N THR A 148 -19.28 -42.30 4.19
CA THR A 148 -19.05 -43.75 4.11
C THR A 148 -20.00 -44.52 5.04
N GLU A 149 -20.20 -44.05 6.27
CA GLU A 149 -21.15 -44.64 7.22
C GLU A 149 -22.59 -44.59 6.68
N VAL A 150 -23.01 -43.43 6.17
CA VAL A 150 -24.34 -43.26 5.55
C VAL A 150 -24.54 -44.21 4.37
N LEU A 151 -23.53 -44.40 3.51
CA LEU A 151 -23.61 -45.34 2.40
C LEU A 151 -23.75 -46.80 2.87
N ASN A 152 -23.04 -47.18 3.94
CA ASN A 152 -23.17 -48.51 4.55
C ASN A 152 -24.58 -48.74 5.12
N ASP A 153 -25.12 -47.73 5.82
CA ASP A 153 -26.47 -47.76 6.37
C ASP A 153 -27.53 -47.87 5.27
N LEU A 154 -27.42 -47.07 4.20
CA LEU A 154 -28.32 -47.14 3.06
C LEU A 154 -28.27 -48.51 2.38
N ASN A 155 -27.09 -49.13 2.28
CA ASN A 155 -26.94 -50.48 1.74
C ASN A 155 -27.64 -51.53 2.62
N SER A 156 -27.47 -51.46 3.94
CA SER A 156 -28.15 -52.33 4.92
C SER A 156 -29.68 -52.15 4.89
N GLN A 157 -30.15 -50.90 4.79
CA GLN A 157 -31.57 -50.59 4.64
C GLN A 157 -32.14 -51.16 3.33
N ARG A 158 -31.41 -51.03 2.21
CA ARG A 158 -31.80 -51.63 0.92
C ARG A 158 -31.92 -53.15 1.03
N GLU A 159 -30.99 -53.81 1.69
CA GLU A 159 -31.05 -55.26 1.90
C GLU A 159 -32.27 -55.65 2.76
N THR A 160 -32.52 -54.91 3.84
CA THR A 160 -33.68 -55.11 4.72
C THR A 160 -34.99 -54.99 3.95
N ILE A 161 -35.15 -53.94 3.12
CA ILE A 161 -36.31 -53.75 2.25
C ILE A 161 -36.43 -54.89 1.24
N THR A 162 -35.32 -55.35 0.66
CA THR A 162 -35.32 -56.46 -0.30
C THR A 162 -35.79 -57.76 0.35
N ARG A 163 -35.28 -58.09 1.54
CA ARG A 163 -35.72 -59.25 2.33
C ARG A 163 -37.19 -59.14 2.76
N ALA A 164 -37.65 -57.95 3.13
CA ALA A 164 -39.06 -57.72 3.46
C ALA A 164 -39.98 -57.93 2.25
N ARG A 165 -39.59 -57.44 1.07
CA ARG A 165 -40.32 -57.66 -0.19
C ARG A 165 -40.39 -59.14 -0.58
N GLU A 166 -39.30 -59.90 -0.43
CA GLU A 166 -39.33 -61.33 -0.74
C GLU A 166 -40.20 -62.13 0.24
N ARG A 167 -40.12 -61.82 1.54
CA ARG A 167 -41.01 -62.42 2.55
C ARG A 167 -42.48 -62.11 2.26
N MET A 168 -42.82 -60.88 1.87
CA MET A 168 -44.18 -60.49 1.48
C MET A 168 -44.67 -61.28 0.26
N ARG A 169 -43.83 -61.44 -0.77
CA ARG A 169 -44.16 -62.27 -1.95
C ARG A 169 -44.37 -63.74 -1.58
N GLN A 170 -43.56 -64.29 -0.67
CA GLN A 170 -43.75 -65.65 -0.18
C GLN A 170 -45.07 -65.79 0.60
N ALA A 171 -45.37 -64.84 1.50
CA ALA A 171 -46.63 -64.82 2.24
C ALA A 171 -47.84 -64.74 1.29
N ASP A 172 -47.77 -63.92 0.23
CA ASP A 172 -48.83 -63.84 -0.78
C ASP A 172 -49.02 -65.16 -1.55
N ARG A 173 -47.94 -65.87 -1.87
CA ARG A 173 -48.01 -67.23 -2.45
C ARG A 173 -48.67 -68.23 -1.50
N ASP A 174 -48.30 -68.20 -0.21
CA ASP A 174 -48.83 -69.11 0.79
C ASP A 174 -50.30 -68.82 1.10
N LEU A 175 -50.69 -67.55 1.22
CA LEU A 175 -52.10 -67.13 1.35
C LEU A 175 -52.94 -67.60 0.16
N ASN A 176 -52.43 -67.47 -1.07
CA ASN A 176 -53.12 -67.98 -2.26
C ASN A 176 -53.31 -69.50 -2.22
N ARG A 177 -52.33 -70.26 -1.70
CA ARG A 177 -52.46 -71.71 -1.51
C ARG A 177 -53.48 -72.05 -0.42
N SER A 178 -53.43 -71.36 0.72
CA SER A 178 -54.40 -71.53 1.81
C SER A 178 -55.81 -71.22 1.35
N HIS A 179 -56.02 -70.14 0.58
CA HIS A 179 -57.32 -69.80 0.01
C HIS A 179 -57.85 -70.91 -0.93
N LYS A 180 -57.00 -71.48 -1.79
CA LYS A 180 -57.36 -72.61 -2.65
C LYS A 180 -57.72 -73.85 -1.83
N MET A 181 -56.95 -74.18 -0.80
CA MET A 181 -57.20 -75.33 0.07
C MET A 181 -58.51 -75.16 0.85
N LEU A 182 -58.75 -73.99 1.43
CA LEU A 182 -60.02 -73.67 2.11
C LEU A 182 -61.21 -73.77 1.14
N SER A 183 -61.07 -73.26 -0.09
CA SER A 183 -62.10 -73.39 -1.12
C SER A 183 -62.41 -74.86 -1.44
N LEU A 184 -61.38 -75.72 -1.50
CA LEU A 184 -61.55 -77.16 -1.69
C LEU A 184 -62.24 -77.82 -0.48
N MET A 185 -61.83 -77.46 0.74
CA MET A 185 -62.43 -77.97 1.98
C MET A 185 -63.92 -77.63 2.08
N ILE A 186 -64.27 -76.36 1.85
CA ILE A 186 -65.66 -75.89 1.82
C ILE A 186 -66.46 -76.67 0.79
N ARG A 187 -65.90 -76.87 -0.41
CA ARG A 187 -66.56 -77.65 -1.46
C ARG A 187 -66.74 -79.12 -1.05
N SER A 188 -65.77 -79.73 -0.38
CA SER A 188 -65.88 -81.11 0.09
C SER A 188 -66.89 -81.27 1.24
N GLU A 189 -66.97 -80.33 2.18
CA GLU A 189 -67.99 -80.34 3.24
C GLU A 189 -69.39 -80.21 2.66
N LEU A 190 -69.60 -79.27 1.73
CA LEU A 190 -70.89 -79.13 1.04
C LEU A 190 -71.28 -80.42 0.31
N HIS A 191 -70.33 -81.07 -0.36
CA HIS A 191 -70.57 -82.36 -1.03
C HIS A 191 -70.92 -83.48 -0.03
N VAL A 192 -70.23 -83.56 1.11
CA VAL A 192 -70.54 -84.51 2.18
C VAL A 192 -71.93 -84.27 2.76
N GLN A 193 -72.29 -83.01 3.04
CA GLN A 193 -73.63 -82.65 3.52
C GLN A 193 -74.71 -83.03 2.50
N PHE A 194 -74.48 -82.80 1.20
CA PHE A 194 -75.43 -83.17 0.15
C PHE A 194 -75.63 -84.69 0.05
N PHE A 195 -74.57 -85.47 0.25
CA PHE A 195 -74.63 -86.94 0.23
C PHE A 195 -75.29 -87.53 1.48
N HIS A 196 -75.33 -86.80 2.60
CA HIS A 196 -76.02 -87.23 3.83
C HIS A 196 -77.51 -86.85 3.85
N LEU A 197 -77.94 -85.96 2.96
CA LEU A 197 -79.32 -85.50 2.79
C LEU A 197 -80.05 -86.19 1.61
N ALA A 198 -79.39 -87.09 0.89
CA ALA A 198 -79.96 -87.91 -0.20
C ALA A 198 -80.10 -89.38 0.26
#